data_AF-A0A4V4KMX8-F1
#
_entry.id   AF-A0A4V4KMX8-F1
#
_cell.length_a   1.000
_cell.length_b   1.000
_cell.length_c   1.000
_cell.angle_alpha   90.00
_cell.angle_beta   90.00
_cell.angle_gamma   90.00
#
_symmetry.space_group_name_H-M   'P 1'
#
loop_
_entity.id
_entity.type
_entity.pdbx_description
1 polymer ?
#
loop_
_entity_poly.entity_id
_entity_poly.type
_entity_poly.pdbx_seq_one_letter_code
_entity_poly.pdbx_strand_id
1 'polypeptide(L)'
;MDAVIADINTLFVRLTRFYEKLATFTGPDQDVFPQTLHDAQTRQAADQGEYISLRSDLFDCKAVFNKFIAEGPELDAVKATAIQQLQRAQSMMAKIEQADADHAELNELRTLKRKFESTQNNQETLVKVMRSAATTASKLDAVEKLKQERDDAQAEVAQLRTERQNDSAELTQLRQDRTLYNNRGLEIGRLLNERQNESAELTQLRQARNLYHDRGTQNTRLRNERQNHLAELTQLRQDRALYNDRAAEIGRLRIDAAQVQTDRAELARLRLHNTNA
;
A
#
# COMPACT_ATOMS: atom_id res chain seq x y z
N MET A 1 -11.27 7.48 121.98
CA MET A 1 -10.78 6.29 121.26
C MET A 1 -11.80 5.79 120.25
N ASP A 2 -13.09 5.66 120.61
CA ASP A 2 -14.11 5.06 119.73
C ASP A 2 -14.32 5.76 118.38
N ALA A 3 -14.25 7.10 118.33
CA ALA A 3 -14.34 7.85 117.07
C ALA A 3 -13.15 7.60 116.13
N VAL A 4 -11.94 7.46 116.68
CA VAL A 4 -10.71 7.21 115.90
C VAL A 4 -10.69 5.78 115.35
N ILE A 5 -11.16 4.81 116.13
CA ILE A 5 -11.30 3.41 115.68
C ILE A 5 -12.37 3.30 114.58
N ALA A 6 -13.46 4.07 114.69
CA ALA A 6 -14.49 4.14 113.65
C ALA A 6 -13.95 4.72 112.34
N ASP A 7 -13.12 5.77 112.39
CA ASP A 7 -12.51 6.39 111.20
C ASP A 7 -11.46 5.47 110.55
N ILE A 8 -10.66 4.72 111.33
CA ILE A 8 -9.71 3.71 110.81
C ILE A 8 -10.46 2.58 110.12
N ASN A 9 -11.48 2.01 110.77
CA ASN A 9 -12.29 0.94 110.18
C ASN A 9 -12.99 1.43 108.91
N THR A 10 -13.46 2.68 108.91
CA THR A 10 -14.07 3.31 107.73
C THR A 10 -13.06 3.45 106.58
N LEU A 11 -11.83 3.88 106.86
CA LEU A 11 -10.77 3.99 105.86
C LEU A 11 -10.39 2.63 105.27
N PHE A 12 -10.16 1.62 106.12
CA PHE A 12 -9.81 0.27 105.64
C PHE A 12 -10.95 -0.35 104.84
N VAL A 13 -12.20 -0.24 105.27
CA VAL A 13 -13.36 -0.73 104.51
C VAL A 13 -13.47 -0.04 103.15
N ARG A 14 -13.22 1.28 103.09
CA ARG A 14 -13.24 2.03 101.83
C ARG A 14 -12.07 1.65 100.92
N LEU A 15 -10.87 1.48 101.48
CA LEU A 15 -9.70 1.01 100.71
C LEU A 15 -9.93 -0.40 100.18
N THR A 16 -10.42 -1.33 101.00
CA THR A 16 -10.71 -2.70 100.58
C THR A 16 -11.75 -2.72 99.47
N ARG A 17 -12.83 -1.96 99.59
CA ARG A 17 -13.83 -1.81 98.51
C ARG A 17 -13.24 -1.19 97.25
N PHE A 18 -12.37 -0.19 97.39
CA PHE A 18 -11.65 0.39 96.27
C PHE A 18 -10.77 -0.65 95.57
N TYR A 19 -10.02 -1.46 96.33
CA TYR A 19 -9.17 -2.52 95.79
C TYR A 19 -9.95 -3.68 95.18
N GLU A 20 -11.13 -4.01 95.72
CA GLU A 20 -12.06 -4.99 95.12
C GLU A 20 -12.57 -4.48 93.77
N LYS A 21 -13.03 -3.22 93.70
CA LYS A 21 -13.45 -2.58 92.45
C LYS A 21 -12.29 -2.44 91.45
N LEU A 22 -11.11 -2.09 91.94
CA LEU A 22 -9.90 -1.99 91.13
C LEU A 22 -9.51 -3.37 90.57
N ALA A 23 -9.58 -4.44 91.37
CA ALA A 23 -9.30 -5.80 90.92
C ALA A 23 -10.31 -6.32 89.89
N THR A 24 -11.58 -5.95 90.02
CA THR A 24 -12.57 -6.22 88.96
C THR A 24 -12.32 -5.40 87.69
N PHE A 25 -11.74 -4.20 87.82
CA PHE A 25 -11.42 -3.30 86.70
C PHE A 25 -10.11 -3.68 85.98
N THR A 26 -9.11 -4.19 86.71
CA THR A 26 -7.79 -4.54 86.16
C THR A 26 -7.57 -6.02 85.87
N GLY A 27 -8.40 -6.92 86.45
CA GLY A 27 -8.19 -8.37 86.50
C GLY A 27 -7.51 -8.82 87.82
N PRO A 28 -7.59 -10.10 88.21
CA PRO A 28 -7.24 -10.60 89.55
C PRO A 28 -5.74 -10.61 89.91
N ASP A 29 -4.82 -10.36 88.98
CA ASP A 29 -3.38 -10.29 89.26
C ASP A 29 -2.91 -8.86 89.52
N GLN A 30 -2.78 -8.48 90.80
CA GLN A 30 -2.39 -7.14 91.25
C GLN A 30 -0.91 -6.77 91.02
N ASP A 31 -0.07 -7.71 90.57
CA ASP A 31 1.36 -7.47 90.30
C ASP A 31 1.79 -7.74 88.84
N VAL A 32 0.84 -8.11 87.96
CA VAL A 32 1.10 -8.26 86.53
C VAL A 32 0.13 -7.34 85.79
N PHE A 33 0.61 -6.15 85.43
CA PHE A 33 -0.05 -5.35 84.39
C PHE A 33 -0.25 -6.24 83.16
N PRO A 34 -1.47 -6.32 82.58
CA PRO A 34 -1.71 -7.21 81.45
C PRO A 34 -0.79 -6.80 80.31
N GLN A 35 0.09 -7.73 79.92
CA GLN A 35 1.07 -7.54 78.85
C GLN A 35 0.44 -7.74 77.45
N THR A 36 -0.85 -8.05 77.38
CA THR A 36 -1.52 -8.50 76.15
C THR A 36 -2.74 -7.67 75.78
N LEU A 37 -2.85 -7.44 74.46
CA LEU A 37 -3.84 -6.60 73.78
C LEU A 37 -5.30 -7.05 73.98
N HIS A 38 -5.53 -8.29 74.42
CA HIS A 38 -6.86 -8.86 74.60
C HIS A 38 -7.51 -8.38 75.91
N ASP A 39 -6.72 -8.13 76.95
CA ASP A 39 -7.21 -7.72 78.28
C ASP A 39 -7.68 -6.26 78.32
N ALA A 40 -7.16 -5.43 77.41
CA ALA A 40 -7.55 -4.03 77.28
C ALA A 40 -8.78 -3.82 76.38
N GLN A 41 -9.05 -4.73 75.42
CA GLN A 41 -10.30 -4.69 74.66
C GLN A 41 -11.53 -4.97 75.54
N THR A 42 -11.37 -5.76 76.60
CA THR A 42 -12.40 -5.98 77.63
C THR A 42 -12.64 -4.73 78.49
N ARG A 43 -11.68 -3.80 78.57
CA ARG A 43 -11.81 -2.52 79.32
C ARG A 43 -12.59 -1.45 78.56
N GLN A 44 -12.57 -1.45 77.23
CA GLN A 44 -13.34 -0.48 76.43
C GLN A 44 -14.86 -0.72 76.48
N ALA A 45 -15.29 -1.85 77.05
CA ALA A 45 -16.69 -2.16 77.34
C ALA A 45 -17.08 -1.96 78.83
N ALA A 46 -16.13 -1.58 79.70
CA ALA A 46 -16.43 -1.15 81.07
C ALA A 46 -16.87 0.31 81.02
N ASP A 47 -18.11 0.56 81.43
CA ASP A 47 -18.84 1.81 81.29
C ASP A 47 -18.01 3.00 81.78
N GLN A 48 -18.01 4.13 81.06
CA GLN A 48 -17.30 5.35 81.48
C GLN A 48 -17.70 5.78 82.91
N GLY A 49 -18.90 5.36 83.34
CA GLY A 49 -19.41 5.48 84.71
C GLY A 49 -18.66 4.66 85.77
N GLU A 50 -18.14 3.47 85.45
CA GLU A 50 -17.36 2.65 86.40
C GLU A 50 -16.00 3.27 86.70
N TYR A 51 -15.34 3.84 85.67
CA TYR A 51 -14.08 4.57 85.85
C TYR A 51 -14.25 5.85 86.67
N ILE A 52 -15.33 6.61 86.43
CA ILE A 52 -15.69 7.79 87.23
C ILE A 52 -15.98 7.39 88.68
N SER A 53 -16.70 6.28 88.89
CA SER A 53 -16.96 5.74 90.23
C SER A 53 -15.66 5.35 90.94
N LEU A 54 -14.72 4.70 90.26
CA LEU A 54 -13.44 4.28 90.83
C LEU A 54 -12.57 5.48 91.24
N ARG A 55 -12.55 6.53 90.43
CA ARG A 55 -11.85 7.80 90.72
C ARG A 55 -12.50 8.55 91.89
N SER A 56 -13.84 8.54 91.96
CA SER A 56 -14.60 9.10 93.09
C SER A 56 -14.30 8.36 94.39
N ASP A 57 -14.27 7.03 94.37
CA ASP A 57 -13.96 6.21 95.54
C ASP A 57 -12.53 6.46 96.06
N LEU A 58 -11.55 6.64 95.17
CA LEU A 58 -10.18 7.01 95.55
C LEU A 58 -10.13 8.41 96.19
N PHE A 59 -10.91 9.36 95.66
CA PHE A 59 -11.02 10.71 96.21
C PHE A 59 -11.65 10.69 97.62
N ASP A 60 -12.70 9.88 97.81
CA ASP A 60 -13.34 9.67 99.10
C ASP A 60 -12.43 8.98 100.12
N CYS A 61 -11.61 8.02 99.68
CA CYS A 61 -10.56 7.40 100.51
C CYS A 61 -9.54 8.45 100.97
N LYS A 62 -9.10 9.33 100.06
CA LYS A 62 -8.15 10.42 100.37
C LYS A 62 -8.76 11.44 101.34
N ALA A 63 -10.04 11.77 101.20
CA ALA A 63 -10.74 12.71 102.09
C ALA A 63 -10.82 12.18 103.53
N VAL A 64 -11.22 10.91 103.70
CA VAL A 64 -11.27 10.25 105.02
C VAL A 64 -9.87 10.11 105.62
N PHE A 65 -8.87 9.77 104.79
CA PHE A 65 -7.48 9.70 105.21
C PHE A 65 -6.93 11.04 105.71
N ASN A 66 -7.21 12.14 105.00
CA ASN A 66 -6.78 13.48 105.41
C ASN A 66 -7.42 13.91 106.73
N LYS A 67 -8.69 13.56 106.94
CA LYS A 67 -9.39 13.79 108.22
C LYS A 67 -8.76 12.99 109.37
N PHE A 68 -8.42 11.73 109.12
CA PHE A 68 -7.73 10.86 110.07
C PHE A 68 -6.33 11.37 110.48
N ILE A 69 -5.58 11.95 109.54
CA ILE A 69 -4.28 12.55 109.82
C ILE A 69 -4.41 13.83 110.65
N ALA A 70 -5.47 14.62 110.44
CA ALA A 70 -5.70 15.88 111.14
C ALA A 70 -6.23 15.71 112.59
N GLU A 71 -6.99 14.65 112.88
CA GLU A 71 -7.75 14.51 114.14
C GLU A 71 -7.22 13.45 115.12
N GLY A 72 -6.34 12.52 114.72
CA GLY A 72 -5.93 11.38 115.58
C GLY A 72 -4.53 11.49 116.23
N PRO A 73 -4.38 11.44 117.56
CA PRO A 73 -3.08 11.26 118.22
C PRO A 73 -2.69 9.77 118.31
N GLU A 74 -1.40 9.48 118.07
CA GLU A 74 -0.65 8.26 118.45
C GLU A 74 -1.00 6.89 117.79
N LEU A 75 -0.88 6.75 116.46
CA LEU A 75 -0.89 5.45 115.76
C LEU A 75 0.00 5.48 114.51
N ASP A 76 1.30 5.72 114.70
CA ASP A 76 2.26 5.97 113.61
C ASP A 76 2.40 4.80 112.61
N ALA A 77 2.36 3.55 113.08
CA ALA A 77 2.45 2.37 112.21
C ALA A 77 1.21 2.19 111.31
N VAL A 78 0.01 2.51 111.83
CA VAL A 78 -1.24 2.44 111.07
C VAL A 78 -1.32 3.60 110.07
N LYS A 79 -0.87 4.79 110.46
CA LYS A 79 -0.70 5.93 109.54
C LYS A 79 0.26 5.59 108.40
N ALA A 80 1.44 5.02 108.69
CA ALA A 80 2.41 4.63 107.67
C ALA A 80 1.85 3.58 106.68
N THR A 81 1.15 2.57 107.19
CA THR A 81 0.54 1.52 106.36
C THR A 81 -0.57 2.09 105.47
N ALA A 82 -1.41 2.98 106.00
CA ALA A 82 -2.46 3.65 105.24
C ALA A 82 -1.91 4.61 104.17
N ILE A 83 -0.84 5.35 104.47
CA ILE A 83 -0.12 6.19 103.48
C ILE A 83 0.39 5.33 102.33
N GLN A 84 1.06 4.22 102.65
CA GLN A 84 1.63 3.32 101.64
C GLN A 84 0.55 2.71 100.74
N GLN A 85 -0.58 2.30 101.32
CA GLN A 85 -1.70 1.74 100.56
C GLN A 85 -2.41 2.77 99.68
N LEU A 86 -2.55 4.02 100.16
CA LEU A 86 -3.11 5.11 99.36
C LEU A 86 -2.16 5.52 98.21
N GLN A 87 -0.85 5.54 98.45
CA GLN A 87 0.16 5.80 97.42
C GLN A 87 0.19 4.70 96.36
N ARG A 88 0.07 3.42 96.77
CA ARG A 88 -0.03 2.30 95.83
C ARG A 88 -1.28 2.43 94.95
N ALA A 89 -2.43 2.75 95.54
CA ALA A 89 -3.68 3.00 94.83
C ALA A 89 -3.56 4.16 93.82
N GLN A 90 -2.95 5.28 94.22
CA GLN A 90 -2.69 6.42 93.33
C GLN A 90 -1.74 6.06 92.18
N SER A 91 -0.68 5.29 92.47
CA SER A 91 0.27 4.83 91.45
C SER A 91 -0.40 3.90 90.42
N MET A 92 -1.29 3.01 90.86
CA MET A 92 -2.03 2.14 89.94
C MET A 92 -3.04 2.92 89.08
N MET A 93 -3.77 3.88 89.65
CA MET A 93 -4.64 4.76 88.86
C MET A 93 -3.88 5.55 87.80
N ALA A 94 -2.71 6.12 88.14
CA ALA A 94 -1.89 6.84 87.17
C ALA A 94 -1.39 5.93 86.03
N LYS A 95 -1.07 4.66 86.33
CA LYS A 95 -0.69 3.67 85.30
C LYS A 95 -1.85 3.24 84.41
N ILE A 96 -3.07 3.20 84.95
CA ILE A 96 -4.31 2.95 84.17
C ILE A 96 -4.57 4.13 83.23
N GLU A 97 -4.51 5.37 83.74
CA GLU A 97 -4.66 6.58 82.92
C GLU A 97 -3.65 6.62 81.77
N GLN A 98 -2.39 6.24 82.04
CA GLN A 98 -1.36 6.15 81.01
C GLN A 98 -1.66 5.04 79.99
N ALA A 99 -2.09 3.86 80.43
CA ALA A 99 -2.41 2.75 79.54
C ALA A 99 -3.58 3.08 78.61
N ASP A 100 -4.60 3.79 79.10
CA ASP A 100 -5.75 4.22 78.29
C ASP A 100 -5.33 5.30 77.25
N ALA A 101 -4.44 6.23 77.64
CA ALA A 101 -3.87 7.22 76.73
C ALA A 101 -3.04 6.55 75.62
N ASP A 102 -2.15 5.62 75.99
CA ASP A 102 -1.34 4.84 75.03
C ASP A 102 -2.25 4.04 74.07
N HIS A 103 -3.39 3.53 74.57
CA HIS A 103 -4.34 2.78 73.75
C HIS A 103 -5.11 3.65 72.77
N ALA A 104 -5.44 4.89 73.15
CA ALA A 104 -6.03 5.88 72.27
C ALA A 104 -5.06 6.25 71.13
N GLU A 105 -3.80 6.53 71.46
CA GLU A 105 -2.74 6.79 70.47
C GLU A 105 -2.55 5.60 69.51
N LEU A 106 -2.56 4.37 70.03
CA LEU A 106 -2.46 3.16 69.22
C LEU A 106 -3.63 3.04 68.22
N ASN A 107 -4.85 3.41 68.63
CA ASN A 107 -6.02 3.38 67.76
C ASN A 107 -5.97 4.47 66.67
N GLU A 108 -5.44 5.64 66.98
CA GLU A 108 -5.17 6.69 65.99
C GLU A 108 -4.12 6.23 64.98
N LEU A 109 -3.02 5.64 65.44
CA LEU A 109 -1.96 5.08 64.58
C LEU A 109 -2.49 3.97 63.67
N ARG A 110 -3.35 3.07 64.17
CA ARG A 110 -4.02 2.05 63.35
C ARG A 110 -4.94 2.66 62.30
N THR A 111 -5.61 3.77 62.63
CA THR A 111 -6.46 4.49 61.69
C THR A 111 -5.63 5.18 60.62
N LEU A 112 -4.51 5.81 61.00
CA LEU A 112 -3.58 6.42 60.08
C LEU A 112 -2.93 5.38 59.16
N LYS A 113 -2.53 4.22 59.69
CA LYS A 113 -2.02 3.09 58.93
C LYS A 113 -3.01 2.64 57.84
N ARG A 114 -4.27 2.42 58.21
CA ARG A 114 -5.33 2.05 57.24
C ARG A 114 -5.53 3.10 56.15
N LYS A 115 -5.47 4.40 56.51
CA LYS A 115 -5.54 5.50 55.54
C LYS A 115 -4.34 5.47 54.60
N PHE A 116 -3.13 5.29 55.12
CA PHE A 116 -1.92 5.22 54.31
C PHE A 116 -1.94 4.06 53.33
N GLU A 117 -2.29 2.85 53.80
CA GLU A 117 -2.44 1.65 52.96
C GLU A 117 -3.49 1.85 51.85
N SER A 118 -4.64 2.46 52.17
CA SER A 118 -5.66 2.81 51.17
C SER A 118 -5.13 3.80 50.12
N THR A 119 -4.39 4.81 50.56
CA THR A 119 -3.80 5.82 49.66
C THR A 119 -2.78 5.18 48.72
N GLN A 120 -1.93 4.29 49.24
CA GLN A 120 -0.96 3.53 48.45
C GLN A 120 -1.64 2.65 47.41
N ASN A 121 -2.68 1.91 47.78
CA ASN A 121 -3.43 1.06 46.85
C ASN A 121 -4.11 1.87 45.73
N ASN A 122 -4.65 3.05 46.07
CA ASN A 122 -5.21 3.98 45.08
C ASN A 122 -4.14 4.50 44.11
N GLN A 123 -2.94 4.83 44.60
CA GLN A 123 -1.81 5.23 43.76
C GLN A 123 -1.37 4.10 42.82
N GLU A 124 -1.26 2.86 43.30
CA GLU A 124 -0.93 1.71 42.44
C GLU A 124 -1.97 1.50 41.35
N THR A 125 -3.25 1.68 41.67
CA THR A 125 -4.35 1.58 40.70
C THR A 125 -4.26 2.68 39.65
N LEU A 126 -4.02 3.93 40.05
CA LEU A 126 -3.83 5.07 39.13
C LEU A 126 -2.64 4.85 38.20
N VAL A 127 -1.50 4.36 38.72
CA VAL A 127 -0.33 4.05 37.92
C VAL A 127 -0.63 2.97 36.87
N LYS A 128 -1.38 1.92 37.22
CA LYS A 128 -1.81 0.89 36.26
C LYS A 128 -2.69 1.49 35.16
N VAL A 129 -3.69 2.31 35.52
CA VAL A 129 -4.59 2.98 34.56
C VAL A 129 -3.79 3.89 33.63
N MET A 130 -2.89 4.71 34.17
CA MET A 130 -2.04 5.59 33.36
C MET A 130 -1.17 4.82 32.36
N ARG A 131 -0.54 3.70 32.78
CA ARG A 131 0.24 2.86 31.86
C ARG A 131 -0.63 2.25 30.77
N SER A 132 -1.84 1.79 31.09
CA SER A 132 -2.77 1.29 30.07
C SER A 132 -3.21 2.38 29.09
N ALA A 133 -3.49 3.60 29.58
CA ALA A 133 -3.89 4.72 28.75
C ALA A 133 -2.76 5.14 27.80
N ALA A 134 -1.52 5.23 28.30
CA ALA A 134 -0.35 5.51 27.48
C ALA A 134 -0.15 4.46 26.37
N THR A 135 -0.32 3.17 26.70
CA THR A 135 -0.24 2.08 25.72
C THR A 135 -1.33 2.20 24.65
N THR A 136 -2.55 2.53 25.03
CA THR A 136 -3.67 2.72 24.10
C THR A 136 -3.47 3.93 23.20
N ALA A 137 -2.94 5.03 23.73
CA ALA A 137 -2.60 6.22 22.93
C ALA A 137 -1.56 5.89 21.85
N SER A 138 -0.48 5.19 22.20
CA SER A 138 0.51 4.76 21.20
C SER A 138 -0.06 3.82 20.14
N LYS A 139 -1.01 2.94 20.50
CA LYS A 139 -1.71 2.10 19.53
C LYS A 139 -2.61 2.92 18.60
N LEU A 140 -3.24 3.96 19.11
CA LEU A 140 -4.08 4.85 18.31
C LEU A 140 -3.27 5.57 17.24
N ASP A 141 -2.12 6.14 17.61
CA ASP A 141 -1.20 6.78 16.67
C ASP A 141 -0.72 5.80 15.58
N ALA A 142 -0.43 4.55 15.94
CA ALA A 142 -0.04 3.52 14.98
C ALA A 142 -1.18 3.17 14.02
N VAL A 143 -2.42 3.07 14.52
CA VAL A 143 -3.59 2.82 13.69
C VAL A 143 -3.84 3.97 12.72
N GLU A 144 -3.63 5.21 13.14
CA GLU A 144 -3.81 6.37 12.27
C GLU A 144 -2.77 6.41 11.14
N LYS A 145 -1.50 6.09 11.45
CA LYS A 145 -0.46 5.92 10.42
C LYS A 145 -0.80 4.81 9.42
N LEU A 146 -1.22 3.65 9.91
CA LEU A 146 -1.60 2.52 9.03
C LEU A 146 -2.81 2.85 8.14
N LYS A 147 -3.76 3.66 8.63
CA LYS A 147 -4.87 4.13 7.80
C LYS A 147 -4.38 5.01 6.66
N GLN A 148 -3.49 5.95 6.95
CA GLN A 148 -2.90 6.82 5.94
C GLN A 148 -2.13 6.01 4.88
N GLU A 149 -1.26 5.09 5.31
CA GLU A 149 -0.51 4.22 4.41
C GLU A 149 -1.43 3.36 3.52
N ARG A 150 -2.54 2.85 4.08
CA ARG A 150 -3.54 2.11 3.32
C ARG A 150 -4.25 2.99 2.29
N ASP A 151 -4.61 4.21 2.65
CA ASP A 151 -5.28 5.15 1.75
C ASP A 151 -4.35 5.56 0.60
N ASP A 152 -3.07 5.83 0.89
CA ASP A 152 -2.03 6.13 -0.12
C ASP A 152 -1.81 4.95 -1.07
N ALA A 153 -1.65 3.74 -0.53
CA ALA A 153 -1.50 2.52 -1.35
C ALA A 153 -2.74 2.26 -2.22
N GLN A 154 -3.94 2.57 -1.72
CA GLN A 154 -5.17 2.42 -2.49
C GLN A 154 -5.26 3.44 -3.63
N ALA A 155 -4.78 4.66 -3.43
CA ALA A 155 -4.66 5.68 -4.47
C ALA A 155 -3.65 5.28 -5.56
N GLU A 156 -2.48 4.76 -5.18
CA GLU A 156 -1.46 4.27 -6.11
C GLU A 156 -1.99 3.11 -6.96
N VAL A 157 -2.68 2.14 -6.35
CA VAL A 157 -3.32 1.03 -7.08
C VAL A 157 -4.36 1.54 -8.08
N ALA A 158 -5.13 2.59 -7.76
CA ALA A 158 -6.09 3.18 -8.68
C ALA A 158 -5.41 3.86 -9.89
N GLN A 159 -4.29 4.55 -9.66
CA GLN A 159 -3.47 5.14 -10.72
C GLN A 159 -2.90 4.07 -11.64
N LEU A 160 -2.23 3.05 -11.08
CA LEU A 160 -1.66 1.94 -11.85
C LEU A 160 -2.72 1.16 -12.65
N ARG A 161 -3.94 1.04 -12.13
CA ARG A 161 -5.05 0.44 -12.88
C ARG A 161 -5.44 1.26 -14.10
N THR A 162 -5.40 2.58 -13.99
CA THR A 162 -5.73 3.52 -15.07
C THR A 162 -4.63 3.51 -16.13
N GLU A 163 -3.37 3.60 -15.74
CA GLU A 163 -2.21 3.50 -16.66
C GLU A 163 -2.25 2.21 -17.47
N ARG A 164 -2.42 1.06 -16.80
CA ARG A 164 -2.54 -0.24 -17.47
C ARG A 164 -3.71 -0.31 -18.46
N GLN A 165 -4.82 0.38 -18.19
CA GLN A 165 -5.94 0.45 -19.15
C GLN A 165 -5.56 1.26 -20.40
N ASN A 166 -4.86 2.38 -20.21
CA ASN A 166 -4.36 3.21 -21.31
C ASN A 166 -3.33 2.44 -22.15
N ASP A 167 -2.34 1.80 -21.52
CA ASP A 167 -1.34 0.97 -22.19
C ASP A 167 -1.98 -0.17 -22.99
N SER A 168 -3.01 -0.81 -22.43
CA SER A 168 -3.75 -1.85 -23.13
C SER A 168 -4.49 -1.33 -24.35
N ALA A 169 -5.01 -0.10 -24.30
CA ALA A 169 -5.67 0.54 -25.44
C ALA A 169 -4.65 0.91 -26.52
N GLU A 170 -3.52 1.52 -26.15
CA GLU A 170 -2.42 1.84 -27.07
C GLU A 170 -1.86 0.58 -27.75
N LEU A 171 -1.66 -0.49 -27.00
CA LEU A 171 -1.15 -1.75 -27.54
C LEU A 171 -2.14 -2.40 -28.51
N THR A 172 -3.45 -2.21 -28.31
CA THR A 172 -4.48 -2.64 -29.26
C THR A 172 -4.40 -1.82 -30.55
N GLN A 173 -4.25 -0.49 -30.45
CA GLN A 173 -4.09 0.38 -31.60
C GLN A 173 -2.83 0.03 -32.40
N LEU A 174 -1.69 -0.15 -31.73
CA LEU A 174 -0.43 -0.54 -32.37
C LEU A 174 -0.53 -1.87 -33.13
N ARG A 175 -1.31 -2.83 -32.62
CA ARG A 175 -1.57 -4.09 -33.33
C ARG A 175 -2.38 -3.87 -34.62
N GLN A 176 -3.36 -2.97 -34.60
CA GLN A 176 -4.13 -2.60 -35.79
C GLN A 176 -3.24 -1.89 -36.80
N ASP A 177 -2.45 -0.91 -36.37
CA ASP A 177 -1.54 -0.15 -37.23
C ASP A 177 -0.48 -1.06 -37.88
N ARG A 178 0.06 -2.02 -37.11
CA ARG A 178 0.99 -3.03 -37.64
C ARG A 178 0.35 -3.89 -38.74
N THR A 179 -0.92 -4.24 -38.57
CA THR A 179 -1.66 -5.01 -39.58
C THR A 179 -1.82 -4.21 -40.87
N LEU A 180 -2.19 -2.93 -40.75
CA LEU A 180 -2.29 -2.02 -41.90
C LEU A 180 -0.93 -1.82 -42.59
N TYR A 181 0.14 -1.64 -41.82
CA TYR A 181 1.49 -1.50 -42.36
C TYR A 181 1.92 -2.72 -43.17
N ASN A 182 1.70 -3.93 -42.63
CA ASN A 182 2.01 -5.18 -43.33
C ASN A 182 1.22 -5.30 -44.64
N ASN A 183 -0.07 -4.99 -44.63
CA ASN A 183 -0.92 -5.01 -45.83
C ASN A 183 -0.42 -4.02 -46.89
N ARG A 184 -0.02 -2.81 -46.48
CA ARG A 184 0.60 -1.84 -47.40
C ARG A 184 1.91 -2.36 -47.98
N GLY A 185 2.74 -3.04 -47.18
CA GLY A 185 3.96 -3.67 -47.66
C GLY A 185 3.70 -4.72 -48.75
N LEU A 186 2.68 -5.56 -48.57
CA LEU A 186 2.26 -6.55 -49.58
C LEU A 186 1.77 -5.89 -50.88
N GLU A 187 0.94 -4.84 -50.78
CA GLU A 187 0.44 -4.14 -51.97
C GLU A 187 1.56 -3.41 -52.72
N ILE A 188 2.52 -2.81 -52.02
CA ILE A 188 3.71 -2.23 -52.65
C ILE A 188 4.49 -3.32 -53.41
N GLY A 189 4.66 -4.50 -52.82
CA GLY A 189 5.29 -5.64 -53.48
C GLY A 189 4.55 -6.08 -54.75
N ARG A 190 3.21 -6.13 -54.71
CA ARG A 190 2.36 -6.45 -55.86
C ARG A 190 2.54 -5.43 -56.99
N LEU A 191 2.44 -4.14 -56.66
CA LEU A 191 2.57 -3.04 -57.63
C LEU A 191 3.99 -2.96 -58.25
N LEU A 192 5.02 -3.34 -57.50
CA LEU A 192 6.39 -3.41 -58.04
C LEU A 192 6.52 -4.53 -59.09
N ASN A 193 5.93 -5.70 -58.83
CA ASN A 193 5.91 -6.80 -59.80
C ASN A 193 5.10 -6.43 -61.05
N GLU A 194 3.92 -5.83 -60.89
CA GLU A 194 3.10 -5.36 -62.02
C GLU A 194 3.87 -4.37 -62.91
N ARG A 195 4.50 -3.36 -62.29
CA ARG A 195 5.33 -2.38 -63.01
C ARG A 195 6.49 -3.04 -63.76
N GLN A 196 7.12 -4.05 -63.18
CA GLN A 196 8.24 -4.76 -63.83
C GLN A 196 7.75 -5.53 -65.06
N ASN A 197 6.60 -6.20 -64.95
CA ASN A 197 5.98 -6.89 -66.07
C ASN A 197 5.57 -5.92 -67.20
N GLU A 198 4.89 -4.82 -66.85
CA GLU A 198 4.52 -3.77 -67.82
C GLU A 198 5.75 -3.17 -68.51
N SER A 199 6.85 -2.97 -67.79
CA SER A 199 8.10 -2.49 -68.36
C SER A 199 8.72 -3.48 -69.36
N ALA A 200 8.65 -4.78 -69.06
CA ALA A 200 9.08 -5.83 -69.97
C ALA A 200 8.20 -5.88 -71.24
N GLU A 201 6.88 -5.81 -71.08
CA GLU A 201 5.93 -5.76 -72.20
C GLU A 201 6.17 -4.53 -73.09
N LEU A 202 6.39 -3.35 -72.50
CA LEU A 202 6.73 -2.13 -73.23
C LEU A 202 8.01 -2.29 -74.05
N THR A 203 9.00 -3.00 -73.52
CA THR A 203 10.26 -3.27 -74.23
C THR A 203 10.01 -4.18 -75.45
N GLN A 204 9.21 -5.23 -75.29
CA GLN A 204 8.83 -6.11 -76.39
C GLN A 204 8.02 -5.37 -77.47
N LEU A 205 7.07 -4.53 -77.06
CA LEU A 205 6.28 -3.71 -77.99
C LEU A 205 7.15 -2.74 -78.79
N ARG A 206 8.17 -2.14 -78.16
CA ARG A 206 9.15 -1.29 -78.86
C ARG A 206 9.95 -2.08 -79.90
N GLN A 207 10.40 -3.29 -79.56
CA GLN A 207 11.10 -4.16 -80.51
C GLN A 207 10.19 -4.54 -81.69
N ALA A 208 8.94 -4.94 -81.42
CA ALA A 208 7.96 -5.26 -82.45
C ALA A 208 7.70 -4.06 -83.38
N ARG A 209 7.55 -2.86 -82.82
CA ARG A 209 7.36 -1.62 -83.59
C ARG A 209 8.53 -1.36 -84.55
N ASN A 210 9.77 -1.55 -84.10
CA ASN A 210 10.95 -1.38 -84.96
C ASN A 210 10.95 -2.39 -86.11
N LEU A 211 10.65 -3.66 -85.85
CA LEU A 211 10.53 -4.69 -86.89
C LEU A 211 9.45 -4.36 -87.92
N TYR A 212 8.30 -3.84 -87.48
CA TYR A 212 7.25 -3.39 -88.39
C TYR A 212 7.71 -2.20 -89.26
N HIS A 213 8.45 -1.26 -88.68
CA HIS A 213 9.00 -0.13 -89.41
C HIS A 213 10.02 -0.57 -90.48
N ASP A 214 10.94 -1.48 -90.13
CA ASP A 214 11.92 -2.04 -91.06
C ASP A 214 11.25 -2.79 -92.20
N ARG A 215 10.25 -3.63 -91.90
CA ARG A 215 9.44 -4.31 -92.91
C ARG A 215 8.69 -3.33 -93.82
N GLY A 216 8.19 -2.22 -93.27
CA GLY A 216 7.57 -1.16 -94.05
C GLY A 216 8.55 -0.54 -95.05
N THR A 217 9.75 -0.22 -94.60
CA THR A 217 10.84 0.33 -95.43
C THR A 217 11.25 -0.66 -96.52
N GLN A 218 11.44 -1.94 -96.18
CA GLN A 218 11.79 -2.98 -97.14
C GLN A 218 10.71 -3.17 -98.21
N ASN A 219 9.43 -3.20 -97.82
CA ASN A 219 8.32 -3.29 -98.78
C ASN A 219 8.31 -2.12 -99.76
N THR A 220 8.58 -0.90 -99.28
CA THR A 220 8.70 0.28 -100.15
C THR A 220 9.86 0.13 -101.13
N ARG A 221 11.04 -0.33 -100.68
CA ARG A 221 12.19 -0.60 -101.56
C ARG A 221 11.85 -1.64 -102.64
N LEU A 222 11.28 -2.78 -102.25
CA LEU A 222 10.88 -3.84 -103.18
C LEU A 222 9.84 -3.37 -104.21
N ARG A 223 8.91 -2.49 -103.79
CA ARG A 223 7.93 -1.90 -104.73
C ARG A 223 8.62 -1.02 -105.78
N ASN A 224 9.59 -0.21 -105.37
CA ASN A 224 10.36 0.64 -106.29
C ASN A 224 11.22 -0.20 -107.24
N GLU A 225 11.93 -1.21 -106.73
CA GLU A 225 12.71 -2.15 -107.56
C GLU A 225 11.82 -2.85 -108.60
N ARG A 226 10.66 -3.36 -108.17
CA ARG A 226 9.69 -3.97 -109.08
C ARG A 226 9.21 -2.99 -110.15
N GLN A 227 8.96 -1.72 -109.79
CA GLN A 227 8.54 -0.69 -110.75
C GLN A 227 9.62 -0.40 -111.79
N ASN A 228 10.89 -0.31 -111.35
CA ASN A 228 12.04 -0.14 -112.25
C ASN A 228 12.17 -1.34 -113.20
N HIS A 229 12.10 -2.57 -112.69
CA HIS A 229 12.15 -3.77 -113.53
C HIS A 229 10.98 -3.87 -114.54
N LEU A 230 9.78 -3.42 -114.16
CA LEU A 230 8.65 -3.34 -115.09
C LEU A 230 8.90 -2.32 -116.21
N ALA A 231 9.55 -1.19 -115.90
CA ALA A 231 9.94 -0.19 -116.89
C ALA A 231 11.00 -0.75 -117.84
N GLU A 232 12.07 -1.37 -117.31
CA GLU A 232 13.11 -2.05 -118.10
C GLU A 232 12.52 -3.12 -119.03
N LEU A 233 11.61 -3.95 -118.52
CA LEU A 233 10.96 -5.00 -119.29
C LEU A 233 10.05 -4.45 -120.38
N THR A 234 9.42 -3.29 -120.14
CA THR A 234 8.64 -2.58 -121.15
C THR A 234 9.54 -2.03 -122.26
N GLN A 235 10.68 -1.44 -121.91
CA GLN A 235 11.67 -0.95 -122.87
C GLN A 235 12.21 -2.10 -123.73
N LEU A 236 12.61 -3.23 -123.11
CA LEU A 236 13.10 -4.41 -123.83
C LEU A 236 12.06 -4.97 -124.80
N ARG A 237 10.77 -4.92 -124.45
CA ARG A 237 9.68 -5.33 -125.37
C ARG A 237 9.55 -4.39 -126.57
N GLN A 238 9.70 -3.09 -126.35
CA GLN A 238 9.69 -2.09 -127.43
C GLN A 238 10.90 -2.27 -128.35
N ASP A 239 12.10 -2.41 -127.79
CA ASP A 239 13.33 -2.65 -128.55
C ASP A 239 13.24 -3.93 -129.39
N ARG A 240 12.65 -4.99 -128.81
CA ARG A 240 12.38 -6.25 -129.53
C ARG A 240 11.39 -6.07 -130.67
N ALA A 241 10.34 -5.25 -130.49
CA ALA A 241 9.40 -4.95 -131.56
C ALA A 241 10.09 -4.20 -132.71
N LEU A 242 10.87 -3.17 -132.41
CA LEU A 242 11.66 -2.43 -133.41
C LEU A 242 12.65 -3.33 -134.15
N TYR A 243 13.32 -4.24 -133.43
CA TYR A 243 14.20 -5.23 -134.05
C TYR A 243 13.43 -6.14 -135.03
N ASN A 244 12.26 -6.63 -134.63
CA ASN A 244 11.42 -7.48 -135.49
C ASN A 244 10.94 -6.72 -136.74
N ASP A 245 10.51 -5.47 -136.59
CA ASP A 245 10.09 -4.63 -137.71
C ASP A 245 11.23 -4.41 -138.71
N ARG A 246 12.44 -4.10 -138.19
CA ARG A 246 13.64 -3.96 -139.01
C ARG A 246 14.03 -5.26 -139.70
N ALA A 247 13.90 -6.40 -139.02
CA ALA A 247 14.15 -7.71 -139.62
C ALA A 247 13.15 -8.01 -140.75
N ALA A 248 11.88 -7.68 -140.57
CA ALA A 248 10.85 -7.82 -141.60
C ALA A 248 11.11 -6.90 -142.81
N GLU A 249 11.52 -5.64 -142.57
CA GLU A 249 11.90 -4.70 -143.62
C GLU A 249 13.11 -5.19 -144.44
N ILE A 250 14.17 -5.67 -143.78
CA ILE A 250 15.30 -6.30 -144.46
C ILE A 250 14.84 -7.50 -145.30
N GLY A 251 13.91 -8.30 -144.76
CA GLY A 251 13.29 -9.40 -145.49
C GLY A 251 12.60 -8.94 -146.78
N ARG A 252 11.78 -7.88 -146.71
CA ARG A 252 11.12 -7.27 -147.89
C ARG A 252 12.13 -6.74 -148.90
N LEU A 253 13.11 -5.96 -148.46
CA LEU A 253 14.15 -5.42 -149.35
C LEU A 253 14.94 -6.53 -150.07
N ARG A 254 15.18 -7.67 -149.42
CA ARG A 254 15.82 -8.84 -150.06
C ARG A 254 14.92 -9.45 -151.15
N ILE A 255 13.61 -9.53 -150.92
CA ILE A 255 12.64 -10.01 -151.92
C ILE A 255 12.59 -9.03 -153.10
N ASP A 256 12.46 -7.74 -152.84
CA ASP A 256 12.43 -6.70 -153.88
C ASP A 256 13.72 -6.71 -154.71
N ALA A 257 14.88 -6.85 -154.06
CA ALA A 257 16.16 -6.97 -154.75
C ALA A 257 16.24 -8.22 -155.64
N ALA A 258 15.71 -9.35 -155.18
CA ALA A 258 15.62 -10.58 -155.98
C ALA A 258 14.67 -10.42 -157.18
N GLN A 259 13.55 -9.71 -157.00
CA GLN A 259 12.62 -9.39 -158.09
C GLN A 259 13.29 -8.49 -159.14
N VAL A 260 13.95 -7.41 -158.72
CA VAL A 260 14.69 -6.51 -159.64
C VAL A 260 15.77 -7.27 -160.43
N GLN A 261 16.45 -8.23 -159.81
CA GLN A 261 17.40 -9.09 -160.53
C GLN A 261 16.71 -9.96 -161.58
N THR A 262 15.53 -10.50 -161.26
CA THR A 262 14.71 -11.29 -162.18
C THR A 262 14.23 -10.43 -163.36
N ASP A 263 13.62 -9.28 -163.08
CA ASP A 263 13.16 -8.33 -164.11
C ASP A 263 14.31 -7.86 -165.01
N ARG A 264 15.49 -7.61 -164.43
CA ARG A 264 16.68 -7.23 -165.20
C ARG A 264 17.15 -8.37 -166.11
N ALA A 265 17.07 -9.62 -165.65
CA ALA A 265 17.38 -10.78 -166.48
C ALA A 265 16.36 -10.96 -167.61
N GLU A 266 15.07 -10.74 -167.35
CA GLU A 266 14.01 -10.77 -168.39
C GLU A 266 14.17 -9.64 -169.41
N LEU A 267 14.46 -8.42 -168.97
CA LEU A 267 14.72 -7.28 -169.86
C LEU A 267 15.94 -7.54 -170.76
N ALA A 268 17.00 -8.17 -170.22
CA ALA A 268 18.16 -8.57 -171.00
C ALA A 268 17.80 -9.63 -172.07
N ARG A 269 16.93 -10.60 -171.74
CA ARG A 269 16.39 -11.56 -172.71
C ARG A 269 15.57 -10.88 -173.81
N LEU A 270 14.67 -9.96 -173.46
CA LEU A 270 13.85 -9.22 -174.44
C LEU A 270 14.71 -8.34 -175.37
N ARG A 271 15.75 -7.68 -174.84
CA ARG A 271 16.69 -6.89 -175.65
C ARG A 271 17.45 -7.75 -176.64
N LEU A 272 17.95 -8.92 -176.23
CA LEU A 272 18.58 -9.88 -177.14
C LEU A 272 17.62 -10.37 -178.23
N HIS A 273 16.33 -10.50 -177.91
CA HIS A 273 15.33 -10.91 -178.89
C HIS A 273 15.04 -9.82 -179.94
N ASN A 274 14.96 -8.55 -179.53
CA ASN A 274 14.72 -7.41 -180.43
C ASN A 274 15.94 -7.01 -181.28
N THR A 275 17.16 -7.37 -180.90
CA THR A 275 18.35 -7.16 -181.75
C THR A 275 18.52 -8.23 -182.84
N ASN A 276 17.70 -9.30 -182.79
CA ASN A 276 17.74 -10.42 -183.74
C ASN A 276 16.52 -10.48 -184.68
N ALA A 277 15.70 -9.42 -184.71
CA ALA A 277 14.57 -9.22 -185.63
C ALA A 277 14.89 -8.07 -186.59
#